data_AF-A0AAV9ITG9-F1
#
_entry.id   AF-A0AAV9ITG9-F1
#
_cell.length_a   1.000
_cell.length_b   1.000
_cell.length_c   1.000
_cell.angle_alpha   90.00
_cell.angle_beta   90.00
_cell.angle_gamma   90.00
#
_symmetry.space_group_name_H-M   'P 1'
#
loop_
_entity.id
_entity.type
_entity.pdbx_description
1 polymer ?
#
loop_
_entity_poly.entity_id
_entity_poly.type
_entity_poly.pdbx_seq_one_letter_code
_entity_poly.pdbx_strand_id
1 'polypeptide(L)'
;MEENSGAPEENRAAADAPDWPSMPREEAFFGFHPALLTEDLISAVDDYVWDALEGLEASLEREGGLAATASALDKENGAAGGAPVSLLPEREALQLGLERLRKQLREAADWNMDQLELYVLRNVLRIPSDLRGWELGTMKIEHGDDDLPRWLREAAASPDGTLSEAEEAAVDAQLAVHRDRLREIRAEQKRLRRERALLRSDRRALAECQSAVSHLVHASDSHDEAAGERLEERLRHILHNTAQLQRLVAENREHFQRSLDVEPDTECDDARRGSRRRSLLGGAWGEPVATAPLHVLERHFQQHRESVSLDTPQAAVELERALRPS
;
A
#
# COMPACT_ATOMS: atom_id res chain seq x y z
N MET A 1 -48.08 -4.32 24.25
CA MET A 1 -47.43 -3.01 24.11
C MET A 1 -46.14 -3.11 24.91
N GLU A 2 -45.08 -3.58 24.27
CA GLU A 2 -43.73 -3.58 24.82
C GLU A 2 -42.92 -2.67 23.91
N GLU A 3 -42.59 -1.48 24.42
CA GLU A 3 -41.77 -0.49 23.74
C GLU A 3 -40.31 -0.93 23.82
N ASN A 4 -39.81 -1.46 22.70
CA ASN A 4 -38.42 -1.78 22.52
C ASN A 4 -37.64 -0.49 22.18
N SER A 5 -37.14 0.18 23.22
CA SER A 5 -36.28 1.36 23.14
C SER A 5 -34.88 0.96 22.66
N GLY A 6 -34.70 0.92 21.34
CA GLY A 6 -33.37 0.83 20.72
C GLY A 6 -32.61 2.14 20.89
N ALA A 7 -31.68 2.18 21.84
CA ALA A 7 -30.67 3.22 21.93
C ALA A 7 -29.59 3.00 20.84
N PRO A 8 -29.09 4.06 20.18
CA PRO A 8 -28.15 3.93 19.06
C PRO A 8 -26.76 3.46 19.52
N GLU A 9 -26.25 2.43 18.84
CA GLU A 9 -24.90 1.83 18.97
C GLU A 9 -23.73 2.75 18.53
N GLU A 10 -23.91 4.08 18.52
CA GLU A 10 -22.93 5.02 17.96
C GLU A 10 -21.77 5.36 18.91
N ASN A 11 -21.76 4.83 20.14
CA ASN A 11 -20.77 5.21 21.17
C ASN A 11 -19.82 4.07 21.61
N ARG A 12 -19.78 2.93 20.91
CA ARG A 12 -18.84 1.84 21.24
C ARG A 12 -17.42 2.02 20.70
N ALA A 13 -17.19 2.93 19.75
CA ALA A 13 -15.86 3.14 19.17
C ALA A 13 -14.91 3.99 20.04
N ALA A 14 -15.42 4.63 21.11
CA ALA A 14 -14.59 5.41 22.04
C ALA A 14 -14.08 4.60 23.25
N ALA A 15 -14.45 3.31 23.35
CA ALA A 15 -14.14 2.49 24.53
C ALA A 15 -12.75 1.82 24.51
N ASP A 16 -12.07 1.84 23.35
CA ASP A 16 -10.73 1.23 23.19
C ASP A 16 -9.65 2.31 22.93
N ALA A 17 -9.82 3.52 23.46
CA ALA A 17 -8.71 4.46 23.50
C ALA A 17 -7.67 3.88 24.48
N PRO A 18 -6.41 3.66 24.06
CA PRO A 18 -5.40 3.10 24.95
C PRO A 18 -5.22 4.03 26.16
N ASP A 19 -5.17 3.46 27.36
CA ASP A 19 -5.05 4.19 28.63
C ASP A 19 -3.61 4.70 28.79
N TRP A 20 -3.27 5.71 27.98
CA TRP A 20 -1.98 6.37 28.07
C TRP A 20 -1.95 7.32 29.27
N PRO A 21 -0.82 7.40 30.00
CA PRO A 21 -0.67 8.42 31.02
C PRO A 21 -0.78 9.80 30.36
N SER A 22 -1.72 10.63 30.84
CA SER A 22 -1.97 11.96 30.28
C SER A 22 -0.71 12.83 30.28
N MET A 23 -0.30 13.34 29.11
CA MET A 23 0.86 14.22 28.92
C MET A 23 0.48 15.54 28.23
N PRO A 24 -0.37 16.39 28.86
CA PRO A 24 -0.98 17.53 28.18
C PRO A 24 0.03 18.64 27.82
N ARG A 25 1.16 18.74 28.54
CA ARG A 25 2.21 19.73 28.24
C ARG A 25 2.99 19.32 27.00
N GLU A 26 3.34 18.06 26.94
CA GLU A 26 4.03 17.45 25.82
C GLU A 26 3.15 17.48 24.57
N GLU A 27 1.86 17.15 24.68
CA GLU A 27 0.90 17.26 23.57
C GLU A 27 0.81 18.69 23.03
N ALA A 28 0.73 19.69 23.91
CA ALA A 28 0.69 21.09 23.49
C ALA A 28 1.99 21.55 22.81
N PHE A 29 3.14 21.02 23.22
CA PHE A 29 4.45 21.39 22.68
C PHE A 29 4.75 20.70 21.34
N PHE A 30 4.52 19.38 21.25
CA PHE A 30 4.83 18.59 20.06
C PHE A 30 3.70 18.60 19.02
N GLY A 31 2.47 18.93 19.42
CA GLY A 31 1.28 18.85 18.56
C GLY A 31 0.76 17.43 18.35
N PHE A 32 1.30 16.44 19.05
CA PHE A 32 0.86 15.05 19.07
C PHE A 32 1.19 14.42 20.42
N HIS A 33 0.52 13.30 20.76
CA HIS A 33 0.80 12.57 21.99
C HIS A 33 2.11 11.77 21.85
N PRO A 34 3.13 11.96 22.72
CA PRO A 34 4.43 11.30 22.61
C PRO A 34 4.38 9.76 22.49
N ALA A 35 3.41 9.12 23.14
CA ALA A 35 3.23 7.67 23.06
C ALA A 35 2.90 7.15 21.64
N LEU A 36 2.28 7.98 20.78
CA LEU A 36 2.01 7.60 19.40
C LEU A 36 3.31 7.42 18.61
N LEU A 37 4.32 8.25 18.88
CA LEU A 37 5.63 8.12 18.23
C LEU A 37 6.33 6.82 18.65
N THR A 38 6.25 6.45 19.93
CA THR A 38 6.84 5.20 20.41
C THR A 38 6.07 3.98 19.88
N GLU A 39 4.74 4.03 19.83
CA GLU A 39 3.91 2.99 19.23
C GLU A 39 4.21 2.76 17.75
N ASP A 40 4.32 3.84 16.96
CA ASP A 40 4.69 3.79 15.55
C ASP A 40 6.11 3.20 15.37
N LEU A 41 7.05 3.57 16.25
CA LEU A 41 8.41 3.03 16.23
C LEU A 41 8.43 1.54 16.56
N ILE A 42 7.68 1.10 17.58
CA ILE A 42 7.55 -0.31 17.96
C ILE A 42 6.97 -1.11 16.80
N SER A 43 5.90 -0.62 16.19
CA SER A 43 5.26 -1.26 15.04
C SER A 43 6.22 -1.39 13.86
N ALA A 44 6.95 -0.33 13.54
CA ALA A 44 7.94 -0.36 12.45
C ALA A 44 9.08 -1.36 12.73
N VAL A 45 9.56 -1.45 13.98
CA VAL A 45 10.61 -2.40 14.35
C VAL A 45 10.10 -3.85 14.27
N ASP A 46 8.87 -4.13 14.70
CA ASP A 46 8.27 -5.47 14.57
C ASP A 46 8.20 -5.87 13.09
N ASP A 47 7.71 -4.98 12.22
CA ASP A 47 7.67 -5.20 10.77
C ASP A 47 9.06 -5.53 10.20
N TYR A 48 10.11 -4.76 10.58
CA TYR A 48 11.48 -5.05 10.14
C TYR A 48 12.01 -6.40 10.64
N VAL A 49 11.65 -6.80 11.86
CA VAL A 49 12.03 -8.10 12.44
C VAL A 49 11.36 -9.23 11.65
N TRP A 50 10.08 -9.11 11.31
CA TRP A 50 9.36 -10.08 10.47
C TRP A 50 9.98 -10.19 9.08
N ASP A 51 10.19 -9.07 8.40
CA ASP A 51 10.80 -9.03 7.07
C ASP A 51 12.19 -9.67 7.05
N ALA A 52 13.02 -9.39 8.08
CA ALA A 52 14.35 -9.96 8.19
C ALA A 52 14.31 -11.49 8.39
N LEU A 53 13.38 -11.99 9.20
CA LEU A 53 13.21 -13.42 9.44
C LEU A 53 12.67 -14.16 8.22
N GLU A 54 11.71 -13.57 7.50
CA GLU A 54 11.22 -14.11 6.22
C GLU A 54 12.33 -14.12 5.16
N GLY A 55 13.13 -13.06 5.09
CA GLY A 55 14.29 -12.97 4.22
C GLY A 55 15.33 -14.04 4.53
N LEU A 56 15.59 -14.29 5.81
CA LEU A 56 16.48 -15.36 6.28
C LEU A 56 15.94 -16.74 5.92
N GLU A 57 14.66 -17.00 6.17
CA GLU A 57 13.98 -18.25 5.80
C GLU A 57 14.13 -18.52 4.29
N ALA A 58 13.78 -17.54 3.46
CA ALA A 58 13.90 -17.64 2.01
C ALA A 58 15.36 -17.82 1.55
N SER A 59 16.35 -17.28 2.27
CA SER A 59 17.76 -17.47 1.95
C SER A 59 18.24 -18.87 2.30
N LEU A 60 17.84 -19.39 3.46
CA LEU A 60 18.19 -20.73 3.90
C LEU A 60 17.52 -21.81 3.04
N GLU A 61 16.28 -21.60 2.58
CA GLU A 61 15.63 -22.51 1.62
C GLU A 61 16.36 -22.55 0.26
N ARG A 62 16.96 -21.43 -0.16
CA ARG A 62 17.77 -21.32 -1.37
C ARG A 62 19.13 -21.98 -1.22
N GLU A 63 19.87 -21.68 -0.15
CA GLU A 63 21.22 -22.20 0.10
C GLU A 63 21.22 -23.67 0.52
N GLY A 64 20.21 -24.10 1.28
CA GLY A 64 20.05 -25.48 1.73
C GLY A 64 19.66 -26.46 0.62
N GLY A 65 19.49 -26.01 -0.63
CA GLY A 65 19.11 -26.87 -1.76
C GLY A 65 17.72 -27.50 -1.65
N LEU A 66 16.96 -27.22 -0.58
CA LEU A 66 15.63 -27.78 -0.29
C LEU A 66 14.59 -27.40 -1.37
N ALA A 67 14.70 -26.22 -1.96
CA ALA A 67 13.84 -25.81 -3.07
C ALA A 67 14.15 -26.56 -4.39
N ALA A 68 15.42 -26.92 -4.63
CA ALA A 68 15.85 -27.61 -5.85
C ALA A 68 15.65 -29.14 -5.75
N THR A 69 15.81 -29.73 -4.57
CA THR A 69 15.65 -31.17 -4.36
C THR A 69 14.19 -31.61 -4.30
N ALA A 70 13.27 -30.78 -3.79
CA ALA A 70 11.83 -31.08 -3.83
C ALA A 70 11.30 -31.17 -5.27
N SER A 71 11.73 -30.26 -6.16
CA SER A 71 11.32 -30.28 -7.58
C SER A 71 12.03 -31.37 -8.40
N ALA A 72 13.23 -31.81 -7.98
CA ALA A 72 13.93 -32.93 -8.58
C ALA A 72 13.33 -34.30 -8.18
N LEU A 73 12.91 -34.46 -6.92
CA LEU A 73 12.29 -35.69 -6.42
C LEU A 73 10.90 -35.96 -7.04
N ASP A 74 10.11 -34.92 -7.32
CA ASP A 74 8.82 -35.06 -8.04
C ASP A 74 8.99 -35.52 -9.49
N LYS A 75 10.15 -35.25 -10.12
CA LYS A 75 10.45 -35.71 -11.49
C LYS A 75 11.05 -37.12 -11.54
N GLU A 76 11.70 -37.58 -10.47
CA GLU A 76 12.39 -38.87 -10.44
C GLU A 76 11.53 -40.02 -9.87
N ASN A 77 10.52 -39.72 -9.04
CA ASN A 77 9.60 -40.72 -8.48
C ASN A 77 8.56 -41.28 -9.47
N GLY A 78 8.58 -40.84 -10.73
CA GLY A 78 7.74 -41.40 -11.79
C GLY A 78 8.24 -42.74 -12.38
N ALA A 79 9.46 -43.21 -12.06
CA ALA A 79 10.05 -44.32 -12.83
C ALA A 79 10.74 -45.47 -12.06
N ALA A 80 11.03 -45.39 -10.76
CA ALA A 80 11.58 -46.56 -10.05
C ALA A 80 11.37 -46.47 -8.53
N GLY A 81 10.87 -47.56 -7.94
CA GLY A 81 10.61 -47.70 -6.50
C GLY A 81 11.88 -47.74 -5.64
N GLY A 82 12.58 -46.61 -5.55
CA GLY A 82 13.58 -46.33 -4.51
C GLY A 82 12.92 -45.56 -3.37
N ALA A 83 13.17 -45.98 -2.12
CA ALA A 83 12.63 -45.32 -0.94
C ALA A 83 12.95 -43.81 -0.93
N PRO A 84 11.99 -42.94 -0.52
CA PRO A 84 12.21 -41.50 -0.49
C PRO A 84 13.36 -41.19 0.47
N VAL A 85 14.43 -40.60 -0.07
CA VAL A 85 15.56 -40.11 0.75
C VAL A 85 15.02 -39.02 1.69
N SER A 86 15.23 -39.26 2.98
CA SER A 86 14.67 -38.56 4.13
C SER A 86 15.15 -37.11 4.28
N LEU A 87 14.67 -36.19 3.44
CA LEU A 87 14.92 -34.73 3.54
C LEU A 87 13.88 -33.98 4.40
N LEU A 88 12.75 -34.61 4.70
CA LEU A 88 11.72 -34.10 5.63
C LEU A 88 12.28 -33.66 7.00
N PRO A 89 13.16 -34.43 7.69
CA PRO A 89 13.64 -34.04 9.02
C PRO A 89 14.54 -32.81 9.02
N GLU A 90 15.26 -32.51 7.93
CA GLU A 90 16.13 -31.33 7.85
C GLU A 90 15.30 -30.05 7.67
N ARG A 91 14.25 -30.10 6.86
CA ARG A 91 13.32 -28.97 6.70
C ARG A 91 12.55 -28.69 7.98
N GLU A 92 12.05 -29.73 8.64
CA GLU A 92 11.35 -29.61 9.93
C GLU A 92 12.28 -29.06 11.01
N ALA A 93 13.54 -29.50 11.06
CA ALA A 93 14.54 -28.98 12.00
C ALA A 93 14.86 -27.49 11.73
N LEU A 94 14.95 -27.09 10.46
CA LEU A 94 15.18 -25.71 10.04
C LEU A 94 13.99 -24.82 10.45
N GLN A 95 12.77 -25.24 10.15
CA GLN A 95 11.54 -24.53 10.54
C GLN A 95 11.46 -24.37 12.07
N LEU A 96 11.69 -25.46 12.82
CA LEU A 96 11.71 -25.41 14.28
C LEU A 96 12.81 -24.47 14.82
N GLY A 97 13.98 -24.45 14.16
CA GLY A 97 15.07 -23.53 14.49
C GLY A 97 14.69 -22.07 14.26
N LEU A 98 14.09 -21.75 13.11
CA LEU A 98 13.61 -20.41 12.77
C LEU A 98 12.47 -19.96 13.70
N GLU A 99 11.54 -20.84 14.04
CA GLU A 99 10.47 -20.54 15.00
C GLU A 99 11.02 -20.20 16.38
N ARG A 100 12.04 -20.95 16.85
CA ARG A 100 12.72 -20.64 18.12
C ARG A 100 13.45 -19.31 18.06
N LEU A 101 14.17 -19.05 16.96
CA LEU A 101 14.86 -17.78 16.74
C LEU A 101 13.87 -16.60 16.73
N ARG A 102 12.78 -16.74 15.98
CA ARG A 102 11.68 -15.77 15.90
C ARG A 102 11.11 -15.45 17.27
N LYS A 103 10.82 -16.48 18.07
CA LYS A 103 10.31 -16.29 19.43
C LYS A 103 11.33 -15.55 20.32
N GLN A 104 12.59 -15.96 20.30
CA GLN A 104 13.64 -15.33 21.11
C GLN A 104 13.90 -13.88 20.69
N LEU A 105 13.93 -13.61 19.39
CA LEU A 105 14.14 -12.28 18.85
C LEU A 105 12.98 -11.36 19.20
N ARG A 106 11.74 -11.86 19.11
CA ARG A 106 10.55 -11.11 19.51
C ARG A 106 10.56 -10.79 21.01
N GLU A 107 10.77 -11.78 21.87
CA GLU A 107 10.85 -11.55 23.32
C GLU A 107 11.95 -10.54 23.68
N ALA A 108 13.10 -10.60 23.00
CA ALA A 108 14.18 -9.63 23.21
C ALA A 108 13.85 -8.25 22.63
N ALA A 109 13.22 -8.16 21.47
CA ALA A 109 12.81 -6.91 20.85
C ALA A 109 11.75 -6.22 21.70
N ASP A 110 10.67 -6.93 22.07
CA ASP A 110 9.60 -6.43 22.94
C ASP A 110 10.19 -5.84 24.24
N TRP A 111 11.03 -6.62 24.94
CA TRP A 111 11.64 -6.14 26.19
C TRP A 111 12.52 -4.90 26.00
N ASN A 112 13.35 -4.87 24.96
CA ASN A 112 14.21 -3.72 24.69
C ASN A 112 13.41 -2.50 24.24
N MET A 113 12.33 -2.71 23.48
CA MET A 113 11.46 -1.65 23.00
C MET A 113 10.61 -1.07 24.13
N ASP A 114 10.15 -1.88 25.09
CA ASP A 114 9.50 -1.40 26.31
C ASP A 114 10.46 -0.50 27.12
N GLN A 115 11.73 -0.89 27.24
CA GLN A 115 12.74 -0.06 27.92
C GLN A 115 13.04 1.23 27.15
N LEU A 116 13.09 1.16 25.82
CA LEU A 116 13.28 2.31 24.96
C LEU A 116 12.10 3.27 25.08
N GLU A 117 10.87 2.78 24.99
CA GLU A 117 9.65 3.56 25.17
C GLU A 117 9.69 4.29 26.51
N LEU A 118 9.92 3.56 27.60
CA LEU A 118 10.02 4.15 28.93
C LEU A 118 11.13 5.21 29.00
N TYR A 119 12.28 4.95 28.40
CA TYR A 119 13.40 5.88 28.39
C TYR A 119 13.08 7.16 27.60
N VAL A 120 12.50 7.01 26.41
CA VAL A 120 12.14 8.11 25.51
C VAL A 120 11.05 8.98 26.15
N LEU A 121 9.97 8.39 26.64
CA LEU A 121 8.86 9.11 27.28
C LEU A 121 9.30 9.80 28.57
N ARG A 122 10.24 9.21 29.31
CA ARG A 122 10.70 9.76 30.60
C ARG A 122 11.80 10.83 30.46
N ASN A 123 12.70 10.68 29.50
CA ASN A 123 13.92 11.50 29.45
C ASN A 123 14.02 12.39 28.20
N VAL A 124 13.51 11.94 27.05
CA VAL A 124 13.67 12.65 25.78
C VAL A 124 12.48 13.54 25.50
N LEU A 125 11.26 12.99 25.62
CA LEU A 125 10.01 13.68 25.30
C LEU A 125 9.37 14.33 26.53
N ARG A 126 9.97 14.19 27.71
CA ARG A 126 9.47 14.79 28.95
C ARG A 126 9.86 16.26 29.02
N ILE A 127 8.88 17.11 29.29
CA ILE A 127 9.07 18.55 29.47
C ILE A 127 9.29 18.84 30.97
N PRO A 128 10.50 19.29 31.40
CA PRO A 128 10.77 19.54 32.82
C PRO A 128 9.78 20.51 33.45
N SER A 129 9.23 20.16 34.61
CA SER A 129 8.22 20.97 35.32
C SER A 129 8.75 22.32 35.81
N ASP A 130 10.06 22.41 35.98
CA ASP A 130 10.75 23.56 36.57
C ASP A 130 11.07 24.63 35.55
N LEU A 131 10.82 24.37 34.26
CA LEU A 131 10.82 25.36 33.19
C LEU A 131 9.55 26.24 33.32
N ARG A 132 9.48 26.99 34.43
CA ARG A 132 8.37 27.87 34.84
C ARG A 132 8.26 29.17 34.02
N GLY A 133 8.84 29.21 32.83
CA GLY A 133 8.65 30.28 31.83
C GLY A 133 7.74 29.88 30.67
N TRP A 134 7.31 28.62 30.59
CA TRP A 134 6.41 28.10 29.55
C TRP A 134 4.93 28.39 29.83
N GLU A 135 4.58 29.63 30.11
CA GLU A 135 3.20 30.06 29.88
C GLU A 135 3.02 30.12 28.35
N LEU A 136 2.60 28.98 27.77
CA LEU A 136 1.98 28.68 26.46
C LEU A 136 2.06 29.68 25.28
N GLY A 137 3.09 30.53 25.20
CA GLY A 137 3.22 31.57 24.17
C GLY A 137 4.53 32.36 24.21
N THR A 138 5.44 32.10 25.16
CA THR A 138 6.67 32.88 25.33
C THR A 138 7.93 32.02 25.38
N MET A 139 8.03 30.98 24.53
CA MET A 139 9.35 30.45 24.23
C MET A 139 10.06 31.44 23.28
N LYS A 140 10.70 32.47 23.86
CA LYS A 140 11.88 33.05 23.23
C LYS A 140 12.92 31.94 23.20
N ILE A 141 12.92 31.18 22.11
CA ILE A 141 14.06 30.36 21.74
C ILE A 141 15.26 31.33 21.78
N GLU A 142 16.29 31.05 22.57
CA GLU A 142 17.53 31.84 22.59
C GLU A 142 18.34 31.68 21.28
N HIS A 143 17.66 31.46 20.16
CA HIS A 143 18.20 31.73 18.85
C HIS A 143 17.74 33.17 18.59
N GLY A 144 18.69 34.08 18.35
CA GLY A 144 18.38 35.49 18.13
C GLY A 144 17.18 35.65 17.19
N ASP A 145 16.40 36.72 17.37
CA ASP A 145 15.12 37.02 16.70
C ASP A 145 15.09 36.81 15.16
N ASP A 146 16.21 36.50 14.52
CA ASP A 146 16.36 36.18 13.11
C ASP A 146 15.98 34.75 12.69
N ASP A 147 15.99 33.75 13.60
CA ASP A 147 15.81 32.32 13.23
C ASP A 147 14.43 31.71 13.55
N LEU A 148 13.52 32.46 14.17
CA LEU A 148 12.16 31.98 14.35
C LEU A 148 11.49 31.77 12.98
N PRO A 149 10.80 30.64 12.73
CA PRO A 149 9.97 30.49 11.55
C PRO A 149 9.03 31.70 11.42
N ARG A 150 8.94 32.27 10.22
CA ARG A 150 8.24 33.54 9.96
C ARG A 150 6.83 33.58 10.57
N TRP A 151 6.10 32.47 10.52
CA TRP A 151 4.75 32.35 11.05
C TRP A 151 4.64 32.57 12.57
N LEU A 152 5.68 32.18 13.35
CA LEU A 152 5.69 32.37 14.80
C LEU A 152 6.03 33.82 15.18
N ARG A 153 6.88 34.49 14.38
CA ARG A 153 7.19 35.92 14.53
C ARG A 153 5.98 36.79 14.26
N GLU A 154 5.23 36.47 13.21
CA GLU A 154 4.01 37.19 12.84
C GLU A 154 2.92 37.01 13.92
N ALA A 155 2.81 35.82 14.52
CA ALA A 155 1.86 35.55 15.61
C ALA A 155 2.22 36.29 16.91
N ALA A 156 3.49 36.34 17.30
CA ALA A 156 3.93 36.98 18.54
C ALA A 156 3.96 38.53 18.45
N ALA A 157 4.08 39.09 17.26
CA ALA A 157 4.13 40.54 17.03
C ALA A 157 2.74 41.22 17.02
N SER A 158 1.65 40.46 17.09
CA SER A 158 0.29 41.00 17.10
C SER A 158 -0.34 40.87 18.51
N PRO A 159 -0.19 41.87 19.40
CA PRO A 159 -0.69 41.80 20.77
C PRO A 159 -2.22 41.81 20.89
N ASP A 160 -2.96 42.03 19.80
CA ASP A 160 -4.43 42.06 19.76
C ASP A 160 -5.08 40.88 18.99
N GLY A 161 -4.29 39.87 18.58
CA GLY A 161 -4.70 38.48 18.31
C GLY A 161 -5.91 38.19 17.39
N THR A 162 -6.54 39.21 16.81
CA THR A 162 -7.62 39.10 15.85
C THR A 162 -6.96 39.28 14.49
N LEU A 163 -6.95 38.21 13.72
CA LEU A 163 -6.64 38.27 12.31
C LEU A 163 -7.51 39.38 11.70
N SER A 164 -7.01 40.11 10.72
CA SER A 164 -7.87 41.04 10.00
C SER A 164 -9.09 40.26 9.48
N GLU A 165 -10.28 40.87 9.48
CA GLU A 165 -11.48 40.25 8.88
C GLU A 165 -11.21 39.74 7.44
N ALA A 166 -10.30 40.39 6.71
CA ALA A 166 -9.84 39.95 5.40
C ALA A 166 -8.95 38.70 5.44
N GLU A 167 -8.11 38.54 6.47
CA GLU A 167 -7.25 37.37 6.67
C GLU A 167 -8.07 36.18 7.16
N GLU A 168 -9.03 36.39 8.07
CA GLU A 168 -9.98 35.36 8.49
C GLU A 168 -10.79 34.83 7.29
N ALA A 169 -11.33 35.74 6.48
CA ALA A 169 -12.04 35.36 5.25
C ALA A 169 -11.16 34.60 4.26
N ALA A 170 -9.86 34.93 4.17
CA ALA A 170 -8.92 34.22 3.31
C ALA A 170 -8.62 32.80 3.82
N VAL A 171 -8.45 32.63 5.14
CA VAL A 171 -8.25 31.31 5.77
C VAL A 171 -9.50 30.46 5.61
N ASP A 172 -10.69 31.03 5.80
CA ASP A 172 -11.96 30.33 5.61
C ASP A 172 -12.16 29.89 4.15
N ALA A 173 -11.79 30.73 3.19
CA ALA A 173 -11.80 30.36 1.78
C ALA A 173 -10.84 29.20 1.48
N GLN A 174 -9.64 29.21 2.06
CA GLN A 174 -8.69 28.10 1.93
C GLN A 174 -9.21 26.82 2.58
N LEU A 175 -9.81 26.91 3.76
CA LEU A 175 -10.43 25.77 4.45
C LEU A 175 -11.58 25.19 3.63
N ALA A 176 -12.41 26.02 2.99
CA ALA A 176 -13.47 25.55 2.09
C ALA A 176 -12.89 24.75 0.91
N VAL A 177 -11.86 25.29 0.24
CA VAL A 177 -11.17 24.60 -0.86
C VAL A 177 -10.56 23.27 -0.40
N HIS A 178 -9.92 23.23 0.76
CA HIS A 178 -9.35 22.00 1.30
C HIS A 178 -10.42 20.96 1.66
N ARG A 179 -11.57 21.40 2.20
CA ARG A 179 -12.71 20.51 2.49
C ARG A 179 -13.30 19.90 1.22
N ASP A 180 -13.41 20.67 0.16
CA ASP A 180 -13.92 20.16 -1.12
C ASP A 180 -12.93 19.19 -1.77
N ARG A 181 -11.64 19.50 -1.74
CA ARG A 181 -10.59 18.56 -2.19
C ARG A 181 -10.60 17.25 -1.40
N LEU A 182 -10.84 17.30 -0.09
CA LEU A 182 -10.98 16.09 0.73
C LEU A 182 -12.21 15.27 0.36
N ARG A 183 -13.33 15.91 -0.02
CA ARG A 183 -14.54 15.21 -0.51
C ARG A 183 -14.26 14.51 -1.82
N GLU A 184 -13.58 15.17 -2.76
CA GLU A 184 -13.17 14.60 -4.05
C GLU A 184 -12.26 13.38 -3.85
N ILE A 185 -11.21 13.52 -3.05
CA ILE A 185 -10.28 12.42 -2.73
C ILE A 185 -11.03 11.24 -2.10
N ARG A 186 -11.97 11.49 -1.17
CA ARG A 186 -12.76 10.41 -0.55
C ARG A 186 -13.69 9.73 -1.55
N ALA A 187 -14.31 10.48 -2.47
CA ALA A 187 -15.14 9.93 -3.52
C ALA A 187 -14.32 9.06 -4.48
N GLU A 188 -13.14 9.53 -4.87
CA GLU A 188 -12.21 8.78 -5.71
C GLU A 188 -11.70 7.52 -5.01
N GLN A 189 -11.30 7.60 -3.74
CA GLN A 189 -10.90 6.42 -2.97
C GLN A 189 -12.03 5.39 -2.88
N LYS A 190 -13.28 5.82 -2.71
CA LYS A 190 -14.44 4.93 -2.71
C LYS A 190 -14.65 4.27 -4.08
N ARG A 191 -14.45 5.01 -5.18
CA ARG A 191 -14.49 4.46 -6.54
C ARG A 191 -13.40 3.40 -6.74
N LEU A 192 -12.15 3.74 -6.43
CA LEU A 192 -11.00 2.83 -6.57
C LEU A 192 -11.15 1.58 -5.70
N ARG A 193 -11.71 1.69 -4.49
CA ARG A 193 -12.00 0.51 -3.65
C ARG A 193 -13.02 -0.43 -4.29
N ARG A 194 -14.07 0.11 -4.93
CA ARG A 194 -15.06 -0.70 -5.66
C ARG A 194 -14.44 -1.38 -6.87
N GLU A 195 -13.65 -0.64 -7.65
CA GLU A 195 -12.94 -1.18 -8.81
C GLU A 195 -11.96 -2.29 -8.42
N ARG A 196 -11.16 -2.08 -7.35
CA ARG A 196 -10.26 -3.10 -6.80
C ARG A 196 -11.02 -4.34 -6.32
N ALA A 197 -12.23 -4.18 -5.78
CA ALA A 197 -13.07 -5.31 -5.38
C ALA A 197 -13.56 -6.11 -6.59
N LEU A 198 -13.98 -5.43 -7.67
CA LEU A 198 -14.37 -6.07 -8.93
C LEU A 198 -13.18 -6.83 -9.55
N LEU A 199 -12.02 -6.20 -9.70
CA LEU A 199 -10.82 -6.85 -10.24
C LEU A 199 -10.37 -8.05 -9.41
N ARG A 200 -10.55 -8.01 -8.08
CA ARG A 200 -10.28 -9.17 -7.21
C ARG A 200 -11.27 -10.32 -7.46
N SER A 201 -12.54 -10.00 -7.70
CA SER A 201 -13.57 -10.99 -8.07
C SER A 201 -13.23 -11.64 -9.41
N ASP A 202 -12.88 -10.83 -10.42
CA ASP A 202 -12.53 -11.32 -11.75
C ASP A 202 -11.28 -12.19 -11.73
N ARG A 203 -10.26 -11.80 -10.95
CA ARG A 203 -9.05 -12.61 -10.76
C ARG A 203 -9.35 -13.97 -10.10
N ARG A 204 -10.33 -14.04 -9.19
CA ARG A 204 -10.77 -15.31 -8.60
C ARG A 204 -11.47 -16.18 -9.63
N ALA A 205 -12.40 -15.62 -10.41
CA ALA A 205 -13.07 -16.34 -11.48
C ALA A 205 -12.08 -16.88 -12.53
N LEU A 206 -11.08 -16.08 -12.90
CA LEU A 206 -9.99 -16.53 -13.78
C LEU A 206 -9.18 -17.67 -13.18
N ALA A 207 -8.85 -17.61 -11.88
CA ALA A 207 -8.13 -18.69 -11.19
C ALA A 207 -8.96 -19.99 -11.13
N GLU A 208 -10.28 -19.88 -10.94
CA GLU A 208 -11.20 -21.02 -10.99
C GLU A 208 -11.26 -21.64 -12.38
N CYS A 209 -11.34 -20.81 -13.44
CA CYS A 209 -11.26 -21.28 -14.82
C CYS A 209 -9.91 -21.96 -15.11
N GLN A 210 -8.80 -21.37 -14.66
CA GLN A 210 -7.46 -21.96 -14.82
C GLN A 210 -7.37 -23.32 -14.15
N SER A 211 -7.85 -23.44 -12.90
CA SER A 211 -7.90 -24.72 -12.18
C SER A 211 -8.75 -25.76 -12.92
N ALA A 212 -9.93 -25.37 -13.42
CA ALA A 212 -10.79 -26.26 -14.21
C ALA A 212 -10.11 -26.74 -15.50
N VAL A 213 -9.38 -25.88 -16.20
CA VAL A 213 -8.58 -26.26 -17.38
C VAL A 213 -7.47 -27.23 -16.98
N SER A 214 -6.71 -26.95 -15.93
CA SER A 214 -5.65 -27.85 -15.46
C SER A 214 -6.19 -29.24 -15.12
N HIS A 215 -7.34 -29.32 -14.44
CA HIS A 215 -8.01 -30.60 -14.16
C HIS A 215 -8.42 -31.34 -15.43
N LEU A 216 -8.87 -30.63 -16.46
CA LEU A 216 -9.25 -31.22 -17.74
C LEU A 216 -8.04 -31.71 -18.55
N VAL A 217 -6.93 -30.95 -18.54
CA VAL A 217 -5.67 -31.37 -19.16
C VAL A 217 -5.17 -32.65 -18.50
N HIS A 218 -5.14 -32.70 -17.16
CA HIS A 218 -4.76 -33.91 -16.43
C HIS A 218 -5.73 -35.09 -16.64
N ALA A 219 -7.01 -34.83 -16.85
CA ALA A 219 -7.98 -35.88 -17.19
C ALA A 219 -7.81 -36.39 -18.64
N SER A 220 -7.40 -35.53 -19.58
CA SER A 220 -7.14 -35.91 -20.98
C SER A 220 -5.92 -36.81 -21.14
N ASP A 221 -4.97 -36.77 -20.20
CA ASP A 221 -3.85 -37.71 -20.15
C ASP A 221 -4.30 -39.14 -19.79
N SER A 222 -5.49 -39.30 -19.22
CA SER A 222 -6.14 -40.61 -19.14
C SER A 222 -6.84 -40.90 -20.49
N HIS A 223 -6.43 -41.97 -21.18
CA HIS A 223 -6.88 -42.36 -22.54
C HIS A 223 -8.37 -42.75 -22.65
N ASP A 224 -9.28 -41.86 -22.24
CA ASP A 224 -10.72 -42.04 -22.39
C ASP A 224 -11.22 -41.12 -23.51
N GLU A 225 -11.53 -41.68 -24.69
CA GLU A 225 -11.97 -40.91 -25.87
C GLU A 225 -13.23 -40.07 -25.57
N ALA A 226 -14.09 -40.53 -24.67
CA ALA A 226 -15.27 -39.78 -24.23
C ALA A 226 -14.93 -38.54 -23.38
N ALA A 227 -13.72 -38.47 -22.80
CA ALA A 227 -13.23 -37.28 -22.12
C ALA A 227 -12.77 -36.20 -23.12
N GLY A 228 -12.30 -36.61 -24.30
CA GLY A 228 -11.86 -35.71 -25.37
C GLY A 228 -13.00 -34.83 -25.94
N GLU A 229 -14.16 -35.41 -26.20
CA GLU A 229 -15.32 -34.64 -26.71
C GLU A 229 -15.84 -33.62 -25.67
N ARG A 230 -15.87 -34.01 -24.37
CA ARG A 230 -16.27 -33.10 -23.28
C ARG A 230 -15.25 -31.99 -23.05
N LEU A 231 -13.96 -32.28 -23.25
CA LEU A 231 -12.88 -31.30 -23.21
C LEU A 231 -13.06 -30.27 -24.34
N GLU A 232 -13.34 -30.72 -25.55
CA GLU A 232 -13.51 -29.83 -26.71
C GLU A 232 -14.68 -28.86 -26.52
N GLU A 233 -15.84 -29.34 -26.05
CA GLU A 233 -17.00 -28.50 -25.77
C GLU A 233 -16.72 -27.46 -24.67
N ARG A 234 -16.00 -27.86 -23.61
CA ARG A 234 -15.57 -26.94 -22.54
C ARG A 234 -14.50 -25.94 -23.00
N LEU A 235 -13.54 -26.34 -23.82
CA LEU A 235 -12.54 -25.43 -24.40
C LEU A 235 -13.19 -24.37 -25.28
N ARG A 236 -14.19 -24.75 -26.10
CA ARG A 236 -14.98 -23.78 -26.87
C ARG A 236 -15.70 -22.78 -25.96
N HIS A 237 -16.25 -23.23 -24.83
CA HIS A 237 -16.89 -22.34 -23.86
C HIS A 237 -15.89 -21.37 -23.20
N ILE A 238 -14.68 -21.84 -22.87
CA ILE A 238 -13.63 -20.99 -22.28
C ILE A 238 -13.10 -19.98 -23.30
N LEU A 239 -12.88 -20.39 -24.54
CA LEU A 239 -12.49 -19.49 -25.64
C LEU A 239 -13.57 -18.43 -25.90
N HIS A 240 -14.85 -18.81 -25.83
CA HIS A 240 -15.96 -17.87 -25.94
C HIS A 240 -15.95 -16.84 -24.81
N ASN A 241 -15.81 -17.29 -23.56
CA ASN A 241 -15.78 -16.41 -22.39
C ASN A 241 -14.57 -15.48 -22.38
N THR A 242 -13.40 -15.97 -22.76
CA THR A 242 -12.18 -15.16 -22.87
C THR A 242 -12.31 -14.09 -23.96
N ALA A 243 -12.90 -14.43 -25.12
CA ALA A 243 -13.20 -13.46 -26.16
C ALA A 243 -14.20 -12.38 -25.71
N GLN A 244 -15.22 -12.75 -24.92
CA GLN A 244 -16.15 -11.78 -24.33
C GLN A 244 -15.44 -10.84 -23.33
N LEU A 245 -14.59 -11.39 -22.46
CA LEU A 245 -13.81 -10.60 -21.51
C LEU A 245 -12.87 -9.61 -22.22
N GLN A 246 -12.19 -10.05 -23.29
CA GLN A 246 -11.33 -9.16 -24.07
C GLN A 246 -12.11 -7.98 -24.68
N ARG A 247 -13.35 -8.20 -25.13
CA ARG A 247 -14.22 -7.11 -25.62
C ARG A 247 -14.58 -6.13 -24.51
N LEU A 248 -15.00 -6.62 -23.34
CA LEU A 248 -15.33 -5.76 -22.19
C LEU A 248 -14.12 -4.95 -21.70
N VAL A 249 -12.92 -5.53 -21.73
CA VAL A 249 -11.69 -4.80 -21.40
C VAL A 249 -11.40 -3.71 -22.43
N ALA A 250 -11.59 -3.99 -23.73
CA ALA A 250 -11.43 -2.98 -24.78
C ALA A 250 -12.43 -1.83 -24.64
N GLU A 251 -13.70 -2.13 -24.38
CA GLU A 251 -14.75 -1.13 -24.17
C GLU A 251 -14.47 -0.24 -22.95
N ASN A 252 -14.03 -0.83 -21.83
CA ASN A 252 -13.65 -0.06 -20.64
C ASN A 252 -12.42 0.82 -20.89
N ARG A 253 -11.45 0.32 -21.66
CA ARG A 253 -10.27 1.09 -22.06
C ARG A 253 -10.65 2.32 -22.89
N GLU A 254 -11.55 2.15 -23.87
CA GLU A 254 -12.06 3.27 -24.66
C GLU A 254 -12.82 4.28 -23.79
N HIS A 255 -13.63 3.82 -22.84
CA HIS A 255 -14.33 4.71 -21.91
C HIS A 255 -13.35 5.51 -21.04
N PHE A 256 -12.28 4.88 -20.57
CA PHE A 256 -11.23 5.56 -19.80
C PHE A 256 -10.48 6.59 -20.64
N GLN A 257 -10.07 6.23 -21.87
CA GLN A 257 -9.42 7.17 -22.79
C GLN A 257 -10.32 8.37 -23.11
N ARG A 258 -11.62 8.13 -23.39
CA ARG A 258 -12.58 9.23 -23.58
C ARG A 258 -12.69 10.13 -22.35
N SER A 259 -12.63 9.58 -21.13
CA SER A 259 -12.66 10.38 -19.91
C SER A 259 -11.40 11.21 -19.67
N LEU A 260 -10.26 10.80 -20.24
CA LEU A 260 -9.01 11.57 -20.23
C LEU A 260 -8.97 12.63 -21.33
N ASP A 261 -9.60 12.35 -22.48
CA ASP A 261 -9.67 13.27 -23.63
C ASP A 261 -10.73 14.37 -23.48
N VAL A 262 -11.56 14.32 -22.43
CA VAL A 262 -12.34 15.49 -22.01
C VAL A 262 -11.34 16.50 -21.47
N GLU A 263 -10.86 17.39 -22.35
CA GLU A 263 -10.05 18.52 -21.96
C GLU A 263 -10.75 19.24 -20.79
N PRO A 264 -10.04 19.55 -19.68
CA PRO A 264 -10.63 20.36 -18.64
C PRO A 264 -11.05 21.67 -19.31
N ASP A 265 -12.35 21.99 -19.25
CA ASP A 265 -12.88 23.23 -19.79
C ASP A 265 -11.96 24.39 -19.39
N THR A 266 -11.19 24.89 -20.35
CA THR A 266 -10.18 25.93 -20.17
C THR A 266 -10.81 27.32 -20.04
N GLU A 267 -12.05 27.40 -19.57
CA GLU A 267 -12.80 28.65 -19.40
C GLU A 267 -12.57 29.35 -18.05
N CYS A 268 -11.65 28.88 -17.20
CA CYS A 268 -11.43 29.49 -15.87
C CYS A 268 -10.04 30.14 -15.65
N ASP A 269 -9.32 30.53 -16.71
CA ASP A 269 -7.94 31.06 -16.59
C ASP A 269 -7.75 32.55 -16.95
N ASP A 270 -8.82 33.28 -17.29
CA ASP A 270 -8.69 34.72 -17.61
C ASP A 270 -8.62 35.65 -16.38
N ALA A 271 -8.76 35.13 -15.15
CA ALA A 271 -8.65 35.94 -13.94
C ALA A 271 -7.22 36.07 -13.36
N ARG A 272 -6.21 35.36 -13.88
CA ARG A 272 -4.87 35.28 -13.25
C ARG A 272 -3.70 35.96 -13.99
N ARG A 273 -3.93 36.65 -15.12
CA ARG A 273 -2.86 37.41 -15.83
C ARG A 273 -2.63 38.83 -15.29
N GLY A 274 -2.68 39.00 -13.97
CA GLY A 274 -2.67 40.31 -13.32
C GLY A 274 -1.56 40.57 -12.30
N SER A 275 -0.51 39.76 -12.16
CA SER A 275 0.63 40.17 -11.32
C SER A 275 1.87 39.28 -11.50
N ARG A 276 2.74 39.62 -12.46
CA ARG A 276 4.13 39.14 -12.47
C ARG A 276 5.06 40.32 -12.24
N ARG A 277 5.29 40.66 -10.96
CA ARG A 277 6.48 41.41 -10.56
C ARG A 277 7.63 40.43 -10.35
N ARG A 278 8.74 40.71 -11.03
CA ARG A 278 10.06 40.11 -10.84
C ARG A 278 10.49 40.23 -9.37
N SER A 279 10.94 39.14 -8.77
CA SER A 279 12.06 39.18 -7.83
C SER A 279 13.13 38.20 -8.29
N LEU A 280 14.33 38.75 -8.44
CA LEU A 280 15.61 38.06 -8.49
C LEU A 280 16.06 37.84 -7.04
N LEU A 281 16.98 36.87 -6.82
CA LEU A 281 17.48 36.29 -5.56
C LEU A 281 16.74 34.96 -5.25
N GLY A 282 17.33 33.77 -5.27
CA GLY A 282 18.73 33.38 -5.04
C GLY A 282 18.81 32.67 -3.70
N GLY A 283 18.59 31.35 -3.68
CA GLY A 283 18.69 30.53 -2.46
C GLY A 283 18.31 29.08 -2.74
N ALA A 284 19.31 28.19 -2.73
CA ALA A 284 19.19 26.77 -3.03
C ALA A 284 18.51 26.01 -1.89
N TRP A 285 17.32 25.46 -2.15
CA TRP A 285 16.71 24.39 -1.37
C TRP A 285 15.95 23.46 -2.31
N GLY A 286 16.31 22.17 -2.25
CA GLY A 286 15.53 20.99 -2.64
C GLY A 286 14.77 21.06 -3.96
N GLU A 287 15.33 20.45 -5.01
CA GLU A 287 14.55 20.08 -6.19
C GLU A 287 13.34 19.25 -5.76
N PRO A 288 12.10 19.61 -6.16
CA PRO A 288 10.98 18.71 -6.01
C PRO A 288 11.32 17.45 -6.82
N VAL A 289 11.29 16.28 -6.17
CA VAL A 289 11.35 15.00 -6.86
C VAL A 289 10.28 15.03 -7.93
N ALA A 290 10.72 15.23 -9.17
CA ALA A 290 9.85 15.28 -10.33
C ALA A 290 9.21 13.90 -10.43
N THR A 291 7.96 13.79 -9.96
CA THR A 291 7.12 12.66 -10.30
C THR A 291 7.09 12.62 -11.82
N ALA A 292 7.66 11.55 -12.38
CA ALA A 292 7.75 11.39 -13.82
C ALA A 292 6.34 11.63 -14.39
N PRO A 293 6.19 12.54 -15.36
CA PRO A 293 4.87 12.88 -15.88
C PRO A 293 4.22 11.60 -16.40
N LEU A 294 2.91 11.43 -16.15
CA LEU A 294 2.18 10.16 -16.30
C LEU A 294 2.48 9.38 -17.59
N HIS A 295 2.75 10.10 -18.69
CA HIS A 295 3.11 9.54 -19.99
C HIS A 295 4.43 8.72 -20.00
N VAL A 296 5.35 8.97 -19.07
CA VAL A 296 6.61 8.23 -18.92
C VAL A 296 6.38 6.89 -18.23
N LEU A 297 5.51 6.86 -17.21
CA LEU A 297 5.07 5.62 -16.57
C LEU A 297 4.24 4.75 -17.53
N GLU A 298 3.40 5.37 -18.34
CA GLU A 298 2.63 4.69 -19.39
C GLU A 298 3.53 4.05 -20.45
N ARG A 299 4.58 4.77 -20.90
CA ARG A 299 5.57 4.23 -21.84
C ARG A 299 6.35 3.05 -21.25
N HIS A 300 6.68 3.09 -19.95
CA HIS A 300 7.31 1.97 -19.25
C HIS A 300 6.38 0.76 -19.11
N PHE A 301 5.10 1.00 -18.84
CA PHE A 301 4.09 -0.06 -18.78
C PHE A 301 3.86 -0.70 -20.17
N GLN A 302 3.89 0.09 -21.24
CA GLN A 302 3.80 -0.40 -22.62
C GLN A 302 5.02 -1.25 -23.00
N GLN A 303 6.24 -0.77 -22.69
CA GLN A 303 7.48 -1.53 -22.95
C GLN A 303 7.52 -2.84 -22.19
N HIS A 304 7.11 -2.84 -20.92
CA HIS A 304 7.05 -4.06 -20.11
C HIS A 304 5.96 -5.03 -20.60
N ARG A 305 4.91 -4.52 -21.22
CA ARG A 305 3.84 -5.33 -21.83
C ARG A 305 4.28 -5.93 -23.16
N GLU A 306 5.01 -5.17 -23.98
CA GLU A 306 5.62 -5.67 -25.22
C GLU A 306 6.68 -6.74 -24.95
N SER A 307 7.43 -6.64 -23.84
CA SER A 307 8.43 -7.64 -23.46
C SER A 307 7.85 -8.91 -22.83
N VAL A 308 6.59 -8.89 -22.36
CA VAL A 308 5.93 -10.03 -21.67
C VAL A 308 4.81 -10.66 -22.52
N SER A 309 4.38 -9.99 -23.59
CA SER A 309 3.32 -10.45 -24.47
C SER A 309 3.77 -11.62 -25.36
N LEU A 310 3.32 -12.84 -25.01
CA LEU A 310 3.23 -13.98 -25.93
C LEU A 310 2.13 -13.80 -27.01
N ASP A 311 1.46 -12.65 -27.07
CA ASP A 311 0.36 -12.35 -28.00
C ASP A 311 0.86 -11.80 -29.36
N THR A 312 1.95 -12.33 -29.91
CA THR A 312 2.18 -12.13 -31.34
C THR A 312 1.28 -13.10 -32.10
N PRO A 313 0.54 -12.68 -33.15
CA PRO A 313 -0.19 -13.60 -34.01
C PRO A 313 0.72 -14.68 -34.61
N GLN A 314 2.05 -14.47 -34.62
CA GLN A 314 3.06 -15.48 -34.92
C GLN A 314 3.10 -16.63 -33.92
N ALA A 315 3.02 -16.38 -32.61
CA ALA A 315 3.00 -17.44 -31.60
C ALA A 315 1.76 -18.34 -31.73
N ALA A 316 0.60 -17.75 -32.03
CA ALA A 316 -0.63 -18.49 -32.32
C ALA A 316 -0.51 -19.35 -33.59
N VAL A 317 0.09 -18.80 -34.66
CA VAL A 317 0.33 -19.54 -35.92
C VAL A 317 1.36 -20.66 -35.75
N GLU A 318 2.40 -20.47 -34.94
CA GLU A 318 3.39 -21.51 -34.64
C GLU A 318 2.81 -22.64 -33.80
N LEU A 319 1.94 -22.31 -32.85
CA LEU A 319 1.23 -23.29 -32.03
C LEU A 319 0.19 -24.06 -32.86
N GLU A 320 -0.50 -23.39 -33.79
CA GLU A 320 -1.42 -24.03 -34.75
C GLU A 320 -0.68 -24.95 -35.76
N ARG A 321 0.56 -24.59 -36.11
CA ARG A 321 1.43 -25.41 -36.98
C ARG A 321 2.00 -26.63 -36.26
N ALA A 322 2.30 -26.50 -34.96
CA ALA A 322 2.78 -27.60 -34.13
C ALA A 322 1.69 -28.61 -33.77
N LEU A 323 0.42 -28.20 -33.76
CA LEU A 323 -0.73 -29.05 -33.42
C LEU A 323 -1.37 -29.77 -34.62
N ARG A 324 -0.92 -29.56 -35.86
CA ARG A 324 -1.39 -30.35 -37.01
C ARG A 324 -0.55 -31.63 -37.14
N PRO A 325 -1.15 -32.83 -36.98
CA PRO A 325 -0.44 -34.08 -37.21
C PRO A 325 -0.13 -34.23 -38.71
N SER A 326 1.11 -34.59 -39.01
CA SER A 326 1.61 -34.92 -40.35
C SER A 326 1.01 -36.20 -40.90
#